data_AF-A0A7X9EAD9-F1
#
_entry.id   AF-A0A7X9EAD9-F1
#
_cell.length_a   1.000
_cell.length_b   1.000
_cell.length_c   1.000
_cell.angle_alpha   90.00
_cell.angle_beta   90.00
_cell.angle_gamma   90.00
#
_symmetry.space_group_name_H-M   'P 1'
#
loop_
_entity.id
_entity.type
_entity.pdbx_description
1 polymer ?
#
loop_
_entity_poly.entity_id
_entity_poly.type
_entity_poly.pdbx_seq_one_letter_code
_entity_poly.pdbx_strand_id
1 'polypeptide(L)'
;MEDKIKTIKIDGVEFSFSANKAIEKGGHVYCRECGERIDSDPLNCLGSKKIIFSRQCKCDRKEEGVRKAKEDADHIRRLKEECFITSRNLINCTFDKLIEPDRQEVIIAKNFVKNFKELSKGNSGLIFHGNVGTGKT
;
A
#
# COMPACT_ATOMS: atom_id res chain seq x y z
N MET A 1 -22.05 -13.84 13.37
CA MET A 1 -21.26 -14.75 14.22
C MET A 1 -20.53 -13.85 15.21
N GLU A 2 -20.93 -13.88 16.47
CA GLU A 2 -20.33 -13.01 17.50
C GLU A 2 -18.86 -13.37 17.70
N ASP A 3 -17.98 -12.38 17.60
CA ASP A 3 -16.56 -12.56 17.88
C ASP A 3 -16.37 -12.78 19.38
N LYS A 4 -16.08 -14.03 19.77
CA LYS A 4 -15.82 -14.38 21.17
C LYS A 4 -14.47 -13.83 21.59
N ILE A 5 -14.48 -12.83 22.48
CA ILE A 5 -13.25 -12.29 23.08
C ILE A 5 -12.84 -13.17 24.26
N LYS A 6 -11.54 -13.48 24.35
CA LYS A 6 -10.92 -14.14 25.51
C LYS A 6 -9.86 -13.22 26.09
N THR A 7 -9.67 -13.30 27.41
CA THR A 7 -8.66 -12.53 28.14
C THR A 7 -7.76 -13.48 28.89
N ILE A 8 -6.46 -13.23 28.84
CA ILE A 8 -5.44 -13.98 29.58
C ILE A 8 -4.53 -13.00 30.33
N LYS A 9 -3.75 -13.50 31.29
CA LYS A 9 -2.73 -12.72 32.00
C LYS A 9 -1.35 -13.14 31.54
N ILE A 10 -0.61 -12.21 30.95
CA ILE A 10 0.79 -12.39 30.53
C ILE A 10 1.62 -11.50 31.47
N ASP A 11 2.49 -12.11 32.28
CA ASP A 11 3.26 -11.43 33.33
C ASP A 11 2.43 -10.50 34.24
N GLY A 12 1.22 -10.94 34.58
CA GLY A 12 0.28 -10.20 35.43
C GLY A 12 -0.48 -9.07 34.73
N VAL A 13 -0.26 -8.85 33.43
CA VAL A 13 -0.97 -7.87 32.61
C VAL A 13 -2.06 -8.57 31.79
N GLU A 14 -3.26 -8.02 31.80
CA GLU A 14 -4.40 -8.56 31.05
C GLU A 14 -4.26 -8.25 29.56
N PHE A 15 -4.44 -9.27 28.72
CA PHE A 15 -4.44 -9.16 27.27
C PHE A 15 -5.66 -9.86 26.70
N SER A 16 -6.45 -9.13 25.90
CA SER A 16 -7.69 -9.60 25.28
C SER A 16 -7.50 -9.84 23.79
N PHE A 17 -8.00 -10.96 23.29
CA PHE A 17 -7.89 -11.35 21.88
C PHE A 17 -9.15 -12.05 21.36
N SER A 18 -9.35 -12.03 20.04
CA SER A 18 -10.43 -12.79 19.40
C SER A 18 -10.11 -14.28 19.40
N ALA A 19 -10.95 -15.07 20.07
CA ALA A 19 -10.82 -16.52 20.12
C ALA A 19 -10.97 -17.18 18.75
N ASN A 20 -11.61 -16.49 17.79
CA ASN A 20 -11.78 -16.95 16.42
C ASN A 20 -10.47 -16.79 15.60
N LYS A 21 -9.70 -15.73 15.85
CA LYS A 21 -8.47 -15.43 15.09
C LYS A 21 -7.20 -15.95 15.76
N ALA A 22 -7.22 -16.12 17.08
CA ALA A 22 -6.03 -16.46 17.84
C ALA A 22 -6.28 -17.51 18.92
N ILE A 23 -5.19 -18.14 19.37
CA ILE A 23 -5.16 -19.18 20.39
C ILE A 23 -4.06 -18.89 21.41
N GLU A 24 -4.33 -19.17 22.68
CA GLU A 24 -3.31 -19.12 23.74
C GLU A 24 -2.54 -20.44 23.78
N LYS A 25 -1.21 -20.34 23.88
CA LYS A 25 -0.29 -21.48 23.97
C LYS A 25 0.92 -21.08 24.81
N GLY A 26 1.08 -21.68 25.98
CA GLY A 26 2.27 -21.46 26.81
C GLY A 26 2.40 -20.04 27.33
N GLY A 27 1.29 -19.41 27.71
CA GLY A 27 1.29 -18.05 28.28
C GLY A 27 1.37 -16.90 27.25
N HIS A 28 1.37 -17.23 25.96
CA HIS A 28 1.34 -16.26 24.85
C HIS A 28 0.21 -16.56 23.88
N VAL A 29 -0.14 -15.57 23.07
CA VAL A 29 -1.23 -15.63 22.09
C VAL A 29 -0.66 -15.65 20.69
N TYR A 30 -1.13 -16.60 19.88
CA TYR A 30 -0.67 -16.82 18.52
C TYR A 30 -1.83 -16.77 17.53
N CYS A 31 -1.56 -16.23 16.35
CA CYS A 31 -2.48 -16.30 15.22
C CYS A 31 -2.75 -17.77 14.87
N ARG A 32 -4.03 -18.15 14.71
CA ARG A 32 -4.41 -19.53 14.34
C ARG A 32 -3.99 -19.89 12.91
N GLU A 33 -3.92 -18.91 12.02
CA GLU A 33 -3.68 -19.15 10.60
C GLU A 33 -2.18 -19.20 10.27
N CYS A 34 -1.41 -18.21 10.72
CA CYS A 34 0.03 -18.14 10.41
C CYS A 34 0.96 -18.56 11.56
N GLY A 35 0.44 -18.75 12.77
CA GLY A 35 1.23 -19.18 13.93
C GLY A 35 2.16 -18.12 14.53
N GLU A 36 2.14 -16.87 14.05
CA GLU A 36 2.93 -15.79 14.65
C GLU A 36 2.36 -15.38 16.03
N ARG A 37 3.25 -15.04 16.97
CA ARG A 37 2.89 -14.44 18.25
C ARG A 37 2.30 -13.05 18.02
N ILE A 38 1.12 -12.79 18.59
CA ILE A 38 0.39 -11.53 18.42
C ILE A 38 0.45 -10.64 19.67
N ASP A 39 0.76 -11.17 20.84
CA ASP A 39 1.05 -10.32 22.00
C ASP A 39 2.50 -9.81 21.95
N SER A 40 2.72 -8.63 22.50
CA SER A 40 4.05 -8.12 22.81
C SER A 40 4.46 -8.49 24.23
N ASP A 41 5.74 -8.38 24.54
CA ASP A 41 6.17 -8.41 25.93
C ASP A 41 5.59 -7.17 26.66
N PRO A 42 5.27 -7.27 27.96
CA PRO A 42 4.73 -6.15 28.72
C PRO A 42 5.67 -4.95 28.66
N LEU A 43 5.18 -3.83 28.12
CA LEU A 43 5.94 -2.58 28.03
C LEU A 43 5.51 -1.62 29.13
N ASN A 44 6.48 -0.94 29.74
CA ASN A 44 6.22 0.17 30.63
C ASN A 44 5.73 1.36 29.79
N CYS A 45 4.48 1.78 30.00
CA CYS A 45 3.93 2.98 29.40
C CYS A 45 3.88 4.11 30.46
N LEU A 46 3.53 5.34 30.07
CA LEU A 46 3.55 6.52 30.96
C LEU A 46 2.96 6.21 32.35
N GLY A 47 3.81 6.30 33.37
CA GLY A 47 3.49 5.98 34.77
C GLY A 47 3.94 4.58 35.19
N SER A 48 3.14 3.92 36.04
CA SER A 48 3.41 2.59 36.62
C SER A 48 2.61 1.45 35.95
N LYS A 49 1.90 1.73 34.86
CA LYS A 49 1.07 0.73 34.17
C LYS A 49 1.87 0.03 33.08
N LYS A 50 1.94 -1.29 33.16
CA LYS A 50 2.39 -2.15 32.07
C LYS A 50 1.24 -2.42 31.11
N ILE A 51 1.51 -2.37 29.81
CA ILE A 51 0.53 -2.67 28.77
C ILE A 51 1.10 -3.65 27.76
N ILE A 52 0.21 -4.43 27.14
CA ILE A 52 0.54 -5.36 26.08
C ILE A 52 -0.17 -4.89 24.81
N PHE A 53 0.60 -4.62 23.77
CA PHE A 53 0.08 -4.31 22.45
C PHE A 53 -0.15 -5.57 21.62
N SER A 54 -1.24 -5.58 20.86
CA SER A 54 -1.44 -6.54 19.79
C SER A 54 -0.55 -6.18 18.59
N ARG A 55 0.20 -7.16 18.11
CA ARG A 55 1.01 -7.09 16.89
C ARG A 55 0.17 -7.59 15.71
N GLN A 56 0.35 -6.96 14.57
CA GLN A 56 -0.20 -7.46 13.31
C GLN A 56 0.57 -8.71 12.91
N CYS A 57 -0.13 -9.83 12.74
CA CYS A 57 0.47 -11.05 12.25
C CYS A 57 0.68 -11.00 10.73
N LYS A 58 1.31 -12.04 10.15
CA LYS A 58 1.53 -12.15 8.71
C LYS A 58 0.25 -12.00 7.88
N CYS A 59 -0.88 -12.53 8.36
CA CYS A 59 -2.16 -12.44 7.69
C CYS A 59 -2.63 -10.98 7.61
N ASP A 60 -2.60 -10.27 8.75
CA ASP A 60 -2.99 -8.85 8.83
C ASP A 60 -2.10 -7.98 7.93
N ARG A 61 -0.78 -8.22 7.95
CA ARG A 61 0.17 -7.48 7.09
C ARG A 61 -0.09 -7.71 5.60
N LYS A 62 -0.49 -8.92 5.22
CA LYS A 62 -0.85 -9.26 3.83
C LYS A 62 -2.15 -8.58 3.43
N GLU A 63 -3.19 -8.65 4.26
CA GLU A 63 -4.48 -8.00 4.02
C GLU A 63 -4.32 -6.48 3.90
N GLU A 64 -3.57 -5.88 4.82
CA GLU A 64 -3.24 -4.46 4.79
C GLU A 64 -2.46 -4.08 3.52
N GLY A 65 -1.53 -4.92 3.07
CA GLY A 65 -0.81 -4.72 1.81
C GLY A 65 -1.73 -4.71 0.60
N VAL A 66 -2.70 -5.64 0.54
CA VAL A 66 -3.72 -5.67 -0.53
C VAL A 66 -4.62 -4.45 -0.46
N ARG A 67 -5.06 -4.05 0.74
CA ARG A 67 -5.89 -2.86 0.95
C ARG A 67 -5.18 -1.59 0.48
N LYS A 68 -3.92 -1.38 0.89
CA LYS A 68 -3.10 -0.25 0.44
C LYS A 68 -2.89 -0.24 -1.07
N ALA A 69 -2.55 -1.38 -1.67
CA ALA A 69 -2.39 -1.47 -3.12
C ALA A 69 -3.67 -1.12 -3.88
N LYS A 70 -4.84 -1.51 -3.35
CA LYS A 70 -6.14 -1.14 -3.91
C LYS A 70 -6.41 0.37 -3.75
N GLU A 71 -6.14 0.93 -2.57
CA GLU A 71 -6.30 2.36 -2.30
C GLU A 71 -5.42 3.22 -3.20
N ASP A 72 -4.15 2.82 -3.40
CA ASP A 72 -3.22 3.49 -4.31
C ASP A 72 -3.70 3.41 -5.77
N ALA A 73 -4.16 2.23 -6.20
CA ALA A 73 -4.72 2.06 -7.55
C ALA A 73 -5.97 2.91 -7.77
N ASP A 74 -6.89 2.97 -6.79
CA ASP A 74 -8.09 3.80 -6.84
C ASP A 74 -7.76 5.29 -6.78
N HIS A 75 -6.71 5.69 -6.06
CA HIS A 75 -6.23 7.06 -6.05
C HIS A 75 -5.69 7.46 -7.43
N ILE A 76 -4.82 6.64 -8.04
CA ILE A 76 -4.29 6.87 -9.39
C ILE A 76 -5.43 6.91 -10.43
N ARG A 77 -6.41 6.01 -10.31
CA ARG A 77 -7.58 5.98 -11.20
C ARG A 77 -8.35 7.31 -11.15
N ARG A 78 -8.66 7.80 -9.94
CA ARG A 78 -9.35 9.09 -9.77
C ARG A 78 -8.57 10.26 -10.36
N LEU A 79 -7.27 10.34 -10.10
CA LEU A 79 -6.41 11.38 -10.67
C LEU A 79 -6.43 11.37 -12.22
N LYS A 80 -6.43 10.18 -12.83
CA LYS A 80 -6.55 10.05 -14.30
C LYS A 80 -7.92 10.50 -14.81
N GLU A 81 -9.00 10.10 -14.14
CA GLU A 81 -10.36 10.47 -14.50
C GLU A 81 -10.58 11.99 -14.42
N GLU A 82 -10.04 12.63 -13.38
CA GLU A 82 -10.07 14.08 -13.20
C GLU A 82 -9.24 14.80 -14.28
N CYS A 83 -8.02 14.31 -14.57
CA CYS A 83 -7.13 14.93 -15.55
C CYS A 83 -7.68 14.83 -16.99
N PHE A 84 -8.29 13.70 -17.35
CA PHE A 84 -8.75 13.41 -18.71
C PHE A 84 -10.27 13.43 -18.86
N ILE A 85 -10.96 14.26 -18.07
CA ILE A 85 -12.43 14.33 -18.05
C ILE A 85 -13.05 14.54 -19.44
N THR A 86 -12.41 15.36 -20.29
CA THR A 86 -12.83 15.66 -21.67
C THR A 86 -12.23 14.72 -22.72
N SER A 87 -11.19 13.95 -22.37
CA SER A 87 -10.38 13.15 -23.30
C SER A 87 -10.19 11.71 -22.79
N ARG A 88 -11.31 11.02 -22.53
CA ARG A 88 -11.33 9.70 -21.85
C ARG A 88 -10.53 8.62 -22.57
N ASN A 89 -10.35 8.75 -23.89
CA ASN A 89 -9.50 7.85 -24.67
C ASN A 89 -8.04 7.85 -24.19
N LEU A 90 -7.56 8.95 -23.60
CA LEU A 90 -6.19 9.08 -23.10
C LEU A 90 -5.95 8.35 -21.76
N ILE A 91 -7.00 8.06 -20.98
CA ILE A 91 -6.89 7.37 -19.67
C ILE A 91 -6.17 6.02 -19.81
N ASN A 92 -6.41 5.34 -20.94
CA ASN A 92 -5.93 4.00 -21.22
C ASN A 92 -4.63 3.96 -22.03
N CYS A 93 -4.04 5.12 -22.36
CA CYS A 93 -2.77 5.21 -23.05
C CYS A 93 -1.62 4.84 -22.09
N THR A 94 -0.81 3.86 -22.51
CA THR A 94 0.33 3.33 -21.74
C THR A 94 1.49 3.05 -22.69
N PHE A 95 2.72 3.09 -22.17
CA PHE A 95 3.92 2.77 -22.99
C PHE A 95 3.86 1.38 -23.63
N ASP A 96 3.21 0.41 -22.99
CA ASP A 96 3.08 -0.98 -23.47
C ASP A 96 2.16 -1.12 -24.70
N LYS A 97 1.35 -0.10 -25.00
CA LYS A 97 0.40 -0.11 -26.13
C LYS A 97 0.90 0.70 -27.33
N LEU A 98 2.14 1.17 -27.30
CA LEU A 98 2.72 1.94 -28.39
C LEU A 98 3.07 1.04 -29.58
N ILE A 99 2.81 1.54 -30.78
CA ILE A 99 3.12 0.85 -32.05
C ILE A 99 4.65 0.77 -32.25
N GLU A 100 5.37 1.83 -31.89
CA GLU A 100 6.83 1.96 -32.08
C GLU A 100 7.51 2.35 -30.76
N PRO A 101 7.76 1.37 -29.86
CA PRO A 101 8.27 1.64 -28.51
C PRO A 101 9.75 2.08 -28.48
N ASP A 102 10.48 1.86 -29.58
CA ASP A 102 11.92 2.12 -29.72
C ASP A 102 12.23 3.48 -30.34
N ARG A 103 11.18 4.26 -30.68
CA ARG A 103 11.34 5.65 -31.11
C ARG A 103 12.09 6.46 -30.07
N GLN A 104 13.01 7.31 -30.52
CA GLN A 104 13.84 8.12 -29.64
C GLN A 104 13.00 8.99 -28.69
N GLU A 105 11.89 9.54 -29.17
CA GLU A 105 10.97 10.37 -28.37
C GLU A 105 10.30 9.56 -27.26
N VAL A 106 9.96 8.29 -27.53
CA VAL A 106 9.38 7.37 -26.54
C VAL A 106 10.41 7.00 -25.48
N ILE A 107 11.67 6.75 -25.88
CA ILE A 107 12.76 6.47 -24.95
C ILE A 107 13.00 7.68 -24.02
N ILE A 108 13.02 8.90 -24.58
CA ILE A 108 13.13 10.14 -23.80
C ILE A 108 11.96 10.28 -22.82
N ALA A 109 10.72 10.04 -23.26
CA ALA A 109 9.54 10.10 -22.41
C ALA A 109 9.60 9.07 -21.26
N LYS A 110 10.01 7.82 -21.54
CA LYS A 110 10.20 6.78 -20.52
C LYS A 110 11.24 7.19 -19.48
N ASN A 111 12.38 7.74 -19.92
CA ASN A 111 13.43 8.23 -19.03
C ASN A 111 12.97 9.42 -18.18
N PHE A 112 12.16 10.33 -18.74
CA PHE A 112 11.57 11.43 -18.00
C PHE A 112 10.65 10.93 -16.89
N VAL A 113 9.72 10.01 -17.19
CA VAL A 113 8.79 9.45 -16.18
C VAL A 113 9.56 8.72 -15.08
N LYS A 114 10.60 7.93 -15.44
CA LYS A 114 11.45 7.22 -14.47
C LYS A 114 12.13 8.17 -13.47
N ASN A 115 12.55 9.35 -13.92
CA ASN A 115 13.29 10.33 -13.12
C ASN A 115 12.45 11.54 -12.71
N PHE A 116 11.12 11.48 -12.88
CA PHE A 116 10.24 12.65 -12.74
C PHE A 116 10.36 13.35 -11.39
N LYS A 117 10.47 12.58 -10.29
CA LYS A 117 10.60 13.13 -8.93
C LYS A 117 11.84 14.01 -8.73
N GLU A 118 12.90 13.76 -9.47
CA GLU A 118 14.13 14.57 -9.40
C GLU A 118 14.03 15.77 -10.35
N LEU A 119 13.60 15.51 -11.59
CA LEU A 119 13.43 16.54 -12.62
C LEU A 119 12.40 17.61 -12.22
N SER A 120 11.33 17.22 -11.52
CA SER A 120 10.31 18.15 -11.04
C SER A 120 10.84 19.14 -10.01
N LYS A 121 11.87 18.78 -9.23
CA LYS A 121 12.50 19.70 -8.27
C LYS A 121 13.25 20.83 -8.97
N GLY A 122 13.80 20.54 -10.15
CA GLY A 122 14.47 21.51 -11.00
C GLY A 122 13.56 22.18 -12.03
N ASN A 123 12.23 22.03 -11.92
CA ASN A 123 11.24 22.53 -12.89
C ASN A 123 11.54 22.11 -14.35
N SER A 124 12.16 20.95 -14.54
CA SER A 124 12.50 20.44 -15.87
C SER A 124 11.32 19.67 -16.46
N GLY A 125 10.96 19.96 -17.71
CA GLY A 125 9.86 19.34 -18.44
C GLY A 125 10.26 18.91 -19.86
N LEU A 126 9.33 18.25 -20.57
CA LEU A 126 9.49 17.87 -21.97
C LEU A 126 8.52 18.67 -22.85
N ILE A 127 8.99 19.08 -24.04
CA ILE A 127 8.17 19.70 -25.07
C ILE A 127 8.31 18.88 -26.35
N PHE A 128 7.18 18.35 -26.84
CA PHE A 128 7.11 17.69 -28.14
C PHE A 128 6.59 18.68 -29.19
N HIS A 129 7.36 18.93 -30.26
CA HIS A 129 7.01 19.86 -31.34
C HIS A 129 7.15 19.20 -32.72
N GLY A 130 6.36 19.67 -33.71
CA GLY A 130 6.35 19.10 -35.07
C GLY A 130 4.99 19.17 -35.77
N ASN A 131 4.92 18.68 -37.00
CA ASN A 131 3.74 18.74 -37.87
C ASN A 131 2.50 18.07 -37.30
N VAL A 132 1.30 18.45 -37.77
CA VAL A 132 0.02 17.84 -37.36
C VAL A 132 0.01 16.34 -37.71
N GLY A 133 -0.58 15.51 -36.84
CA GLY A 133 -0.72 14.06 -37.08
C GLY A 133 0.50 13.19 -36.75
N THR A 134 1.57 13.75 -36.17
CA THR A 134 2.81 13.01 -35.87
C THR A 134 2.85 12.30 -34.50
N GLY A 135 1.74 12.24 -33.78
CA GLY A 135 1.65 11.58 -32.47
C GLY A 135 2.23 12.38 -31.31
N LYS A 136 2.06 13.71 -31.32
CA LYS A 136 2.44 14.60 -30.19
C LYS A 136 1.45 14.56 -29.01
N THR A 137 0.24 14.05 -29.24
CA THR A 137 -0.86 13.89 -28.27
C THR A 137 -1.08 12.41 -28.04
#